data_AF-A0A5C3EV01-F1
#
_entry.id   AF-A0A5C3EV01-F1
#
_cell.length_a   1.000
_cell.length_b   1.000
_cell.length_c   1.000
_cell.angle_alpha   90.00
_cell.angle_beta   90.00
_cell.angle_gamma   90.00
#
_symmetry.space_group_name_H-M   'P 1'
#
loop_
_entity.id
_entity.type
_entity.pdbx_description
1 polymer ?
#
loop_
_entity_poly.entity_id
_entity_poly.type
_entity_poly.pdbx_seq_one_letter_code
_entity_poly.pdbx_strand_id
1 'polypeptide(L)'
;MSSAASASSPPAPRVPARNLKIKVQQKLCVLPAPASPAPAITLTGQDLSMAKIYMHMHYIFSPSSSPYGLSELANDIENALSLTLDEFPYIAGSIDRVDDKWILQDSRKGVELQIAQAEEEAGGLSPQEIGGSWDQDVGTRAPFVGEDEALVAIRVTRYACGTVSITTSVHHWLMDFASYFDFLSTFASRLTSPAAAATLQEQKPKRNFERDVFSLLSSPGGEEADSAPAATTTTEEDDAEVRSWFRASAAPPCFKRPVNHTYVVPVLFTASKLGELKAHLVQAASASGTTTPTFSTMDALHALLWSSITRSRDLAAPASTKLLVTMDGRRRVANGELAAEYFGNVHPGFAFRLDVASQDLSSAESLAATAQKLRSEYLANIGPQTMERIIRYQQRNLDRVSTNIDAMFANDVVISNLSGYEYGRVSFGRLGRPRAVTMLGSRGVEYGPFKIDAADGTVTVLAVPEQQQKAPDGEEREGSGAKRSDVIAYIGLRQEEMARLLADKEIAKWGEVLY
;
A
#
# COMPACT_ATOMS: atom_id res chain seq x y z
N MET A 1 41.32 26.00 -18.44
CA MET A 1 40.86 25.85 -17.05
C MET A 1 39.60 26.68 -16.89
N SER A 2 38.43 26.05 -17.05
CA SER A 2 37.13 26.66 -16.75
C SER A 2 36.63 25.94 -15.51
N SER A 3 36.55 26.65 -14.38
CA SER A 3 36.04 26.09 -13.14
C SER A 3 34.54 25.92 -13.26
N ALA A 4 34.08 24.67 -13.36
CA ALA A 4 32.68 24.35 -13.15
C ALA A 4 32.30 24.78 -11.73
N ALA A 5 31.43 25.78 -11.62
CA ALA A 5 30.82 26.15 -10.37
C ALA A 5 30.06 24.94 -9.84
N SER A 6 30.52 24.39 -8.71
CA SER A 6 29.77 23.44 -7.90
C SER A 6 28.46 24.12 -7.51
N ALA A 7 27.37 23.75 -8.18
CA ALA A 7 26.04 24.06 -7.70
C ALA A 7 25.91 23.35 -6.35
N SER A 8 25.79 24.12 -5.27
CA SER A 8 25.53 23.58 -3.94
C SER A 8 24.23 22.77 -4.01
N SER A 9 24.29 21.49 -3.66
CA SER A 9 23.09 20.66 -3.49
C SER A 9 22.08 21.42 -2.63
N PRO A 10 20.79 21.46 -3.01
CA PRO A 10 19.77 22.05 -2.16
C PRO A 10 19.82 21.37 -0.78
N PRO A 11 19.62 22.12 0.31
CA PRO A 11 19.64 21.53 1.65
C PRO A 11 18.61 20.40 1.70
N ALA A 12 19.01 19.25 2.24
CA ALA A 12 18.08 18.16 2.51
C ALA A 12 16.86 18.74 3.27
N PRO A 13 15.62 18.30 2.95
CA PRO A 13 14.47 18.72 3.73
C PRO A 13 14.78 18.47 5.20
N ARG A 14 14.75 19.54 6.00
CA ARG A 14 14.95 19.44 7.44
C ARG A 14 13.73 18.72 8.00
N VAL A 15 13.77 17.39 8.03
CA VAL A 15 12.85 16.61 8.86
C VAL A 15 13.12 17.09 10.28
N PRO A 16 12.16 17.73 10.97
CA PRO A 16 12.38 18.19 12.34
C PRO A 16 12.86 17.00 13.17
N ALA A 17 13.94 17.15 13.93
CA ALA A 17 14.34 16.14 14.90
C ALA A 17 13.21 16.03 15.93
N ARG A 18 12.42 14.96 15.84
CA ARG A 18 11.25 14.74 16.67
C ARG A 18 11.60 13.67 17.69
N ASN A 19 11.58 14.06 18.96
CA ASN A 19 11.76 13.16 20.10
C ASN A 19 10.38 12.81 20.63
N LEU A 20 9.63 11.93 19.98
CA LEU A 20 8.41 11.37 20.56
C LEU A 20 8.80 10.23 21.48
N LYS A 21 8.67 10.45 22.79
CA LYS A 21 8.96 9.42 23.78
C LYS A 21 7.69 8.64 24.06
N ILE A 22 7.44 7.66 23.21
CA ILE A 22 6.34 6.73 23.40
C ILE A 22 6.79 5.63 24.37
N LYS A 23 6.14 5.59 25.55
CA LYS A 23 6.36 4.55 26.55
C LYS A 23 5.22 3.53 26.49
N VAL A 24 5.56 2.29 26.15
CA VAL A 24 4.64 1.16 26.25
C VAL A 24 4.39 0.87 27.74
N GLN A 25 3.14 1.01 28.16
CA GLN A 25 2.69 0.79 29.54
C GLN A 25 2.29 -0.68 29.75
N GLN A 26 1.67 -1.29 28.74
CA GLN A 26 1.18 -2.66 28.80
C GLN A 26 1.40 -3.37 27.47
N LYS A 27 1.75 -4.66 27.56
CA LYS A 27 1.76 -5.59 26.43
C LYS A 27 0.81 -6.73 26.74
N LEU A 28 -0.07 -7.01 25.80
CA LEU A 28 -1.13 -8.00 25.89
C LEU A 28 -1.01 -8.95 24.71
N CYS A 29 -1.49 -10.17 24.90
CA CYS A 29 -1.69 -11.14 23.83
C CYS A 29 -3.18 -11.46 23.79
N VAL A 30 -3.87 -10.97 22.75
CA VAL A 30 -5.32 -11.13 22.62
C VAL A 30 -5.60 -12.43 21.87
N LEU A 31 -6.33 -13.32 22.55
CA LEU A 31 -6.67 -14.64 22.03
C LEU A 31 -8.12 -14.64 21.49
N PRO A 32 -8.40 -15.44 20.44
CA PRO A 32 -9.77 -15.74 20.05
C PRO A 32 -10.49 -16.56 21.13
N ALA A 33 -11.82 -16.43 21.22
CA ALA A 33 -12.63 -17.16 22.20
C ALA A 33 -12.53 -18.68 21.99
N PRO A 34 -12.54 -19.51 23.06
CA PRO A 34 -12.30 -20.94 22.95
C PRO A 34 -13.18 -21.62 21.90
N ALA A 35 -12.55 -22.12 20.83
CA ALA A 35 -13.19 -22.81 19.73
C ALA A 35 -12.26 -23.91 19.19
N SER A 36 -12.82 -24.88 18.46
CA SER A 36 -12.01 -25.84 17.73
C SER A 36 -11.15 -25.12 16.69
N PRO A 37 -9.83 -25.38 16.61
CA PRO A 37 -8.97 -24.75 15.62
C PRO A 37 -9.45 -25.01 14.19
N ALA A 38 -9.31 -24.02 13.32
CA ALA A 38 -9.49 -24.22 11.89
C ALA A 38 -8.42 -25.18 11.32
N PRO A 39 -8.72 -25.91 10.24
CA PRO A 39 -7.73 -26.75 9.58
C PRO A 39 -6.51 -25.95 9.14
N ALA A 40 -5.31 -26.54 9.21
CA ALA A 40 -4.12 -25.92 8.64
C ALA A 40 -4.24 -25.85 7.12
N ILE A 41 -3.82 -24.74 6.51
CA ILE A 41 -3.92 -24.51 5.07
C ILE A 41 -2.56 -24.14 4.47
N THR A 42 -2.32 -24.57 3.23
CA THR A 42 -1.07 -24.25 2.54
C THR A 42 -1.17 -22.85 1.93
N LEU A 43 -0.12 -22.03 2.11
CA LEU A 43 -0.03 -20.73 1.44
C LEU A 43 0.08 -20.91 -0.08
N THR A 44 -0.55 -20.00 -0.80
CA THR A 44 -0.67 -20.07 -2.26
C THR A 44 0.46 -19.33 -2.95
N GLY A 45 0.58 -19.53 -4.26
CA GLY A 45 1.52 -18.75 -5.08
C GLY A 45 1.29 -17.24 -4.95
N GLN A 46 0.02 -16.83 -4.77
CA GLN A 46 -0.38 -15.43 -4.58
C GLN A 46 0.08 -14.86 -3.23
N ASP A 47 0.21 -15.70 -2.21
CA ASP A 47 0.75 -15.30 -0.90
C ASP A 47 2.26 -15.14 -0.95
N LEU A 48 2.93 -16.15 -1.50
CA LEU A 48 4.40 -16.20 -1.55
C LEU A 48 5.01 -15.19 -2.52
N SER A 49 4.23 -14.67 -3.49
CA SER A 49 4.67 -13.57 -4.35
C SER A 49 4.65 -12.20 -3.66
N MET A 50 4.01 -12.08 -2.49
CA MET A 50 4.06 -10.87 -1.68
C MET A 50 5.31 -10.82 -0.82
N ALA A 51 5.72 -9.60 -0.45
CA ALA A 51 6.97 -9.43 0.28
C ALA A 51 6.79 -9.95 1.70
N LYS A 52 7.82 -10.61 2.26
CA LYS A 52 7.77 -11.07 3.65
C LYS A 52 8.01 -9.90 4.62
N ILE A 53 7.04 -9.01 4.68
CA ILE A 53 7.04 -7.76 5.47
C ILE A 53 5.74 -7.60 6.26
N TYR A 54 5.74 -6.72 7.24
CA TYR A 54 4.55 -6.15 7.85
C TYR A 54 4.06 -4.95 7.04
N MET A 55 2.80 -4.97 6.68
CA MET A 55 2.07 -3.78 6.25
C MET A 55 1.71 -2.97 7.49
N HIS A 56 2.10 -1.70 7.54
CA HIS A 56 1.77 -0.84 8.67
C HIS A 56 0.75 0.23 8.28
N MET A 57 -0.31 0.38 9.08
CA MET A 57 -1.30 1.43 8.91
C MET A 57 -1.47 2.18 10.23
N HIS A 58 -1.57 3.50 10.16
CA HIS A 58 -1.66 4.39 11.31
C HIS A 58 -2.91 5.25 11.23
N TYR A 59 -3.75 5.12 12.23
CA TYR A 59 -5.04 5.80 12.36
C TYR A 59 -4.94 6.78 13.51
N ILE A 60 -5.28 8.05 13.27
CA ILE A 60 -5.18 9.10 14.28
C ILE A 60 -6.56 9.69 14.51
N PHE A 61 -6.91 9.85 15.78
CA PHE A 61 -8.22 10.29 16.25
C PHE A 61 -8.10 11.61 16.99
N SER A 62 -9.05 12.51 16.73
CA SER A 62 -9.14 13.79 17.45
C SER A 62 -9.41 13.54 18.94
N PRO A 63 -8.93 14.42 19.84
CA PRO A 63 -9.34 14.40 21.23
C PRO A 63 -10.87 14.48 21.35
N SER A 64 -11.45 13.65 22.21
CA SER A 64 -12.89 13.66 22.50
C SER A 64 -13.21 14.63 23.64
N SER A 65 -14.37 15.31 23.57
CA SER A 65 -14.91 16.12 24.67
C SER A 65 -15.28 15.29 25.91
N SER A 66 -15.48 13.98 25.73
CA SER A 66 -15.55 12.97 26.79
C SER A 66 -14.34 12.04 26.64
N PRO A 67 -13.20 12.33 27.30
CA PRO A 67 -11.96 11.61 27.09
C PRO A 67 -12.10 10.13 27.43
N TYR A 68 -11.65 9.28 26.51
CA TYR A 68 -11.58 7.84 26.76
C TYR A 68 -10.49 7.57 27.80
N GLY A 69 -10.85 6.93 28.91
CA GLY A 69 -9.84 6.45 29.86
C GLY A 69 -8.94 5.42 29.16
N LEU A 70 -7.62 5.50 29.35
CA LEU A 70 -6.70 4.61 28.63
C LEU A 70 -6.96 3.12 28.95
N SER A 71 -7.25 2.79 30.21
CA SER A 71 -7.62 1.44 30.64
C SER A 71 -8.98 0.99 30.10
N GLU A 72 -9.94 1.91 30.01
CA GLU A 72 -11.26 1.64 29.45
C GLU A 72 -11.16 1.35 27.94
N LEU A 73 -10.43 2.20 27.21
CA LEU A 73 -10.12 2.02 25.80
C LEU A 73 -9.36 0.71 25.55
N ALA A 74 -8.38 0.37 26.40
CA ALA A 74 -7.64 -0.87 26.30
C ALA A 74 -8.56 -2.09 26.42
N ASN A 75 -9.45 -2.10 27.43
CA ASN A 75 -10.42 -3.17 27.63
C ASN A 75 -11.39 -3.29 26.44
N ASP A 76 -11.90 -2.16 25.94
CA ASP A 76 -12.83 -2.17 24.80
C ASP A 76 -12.14 -2.67 23.52
N ILE A 77 -10.87 -2.30 23.29
CA ILE A 77 -10.06 -2.81 22.19
C ILE A 77 -9.76 -4.30 22.32
N GLU A 78 -9.35 -4.75 23.50
CA GLU A 78 -9.08 -6.17 23.77
C GLU A 78 -10.34 -7.01 23.54
N ASN A 79 -11.48 -6.60 24.08
CA ASN A 79 -12.76 -7.28 23.92
C ASN A 79 -13.21 -7.31 22.46
N ALA A 80 -13.18 -6.15 21.78
CA ALA A 80 -13.58 -6.06 20.37
C ALA A 80 -12.67 -6.90 19.46
N LEU A 81 -11.36 -6.91 19.73
CA LEU A 81 -10.42 -7.72 18.99
C LEU A 81 -10.64 -9.20 19.25
N SER A 82 -10.80 -9.64 20.51
CA SER A 82 -11.07 -11.05 20.84
C SER A 82 -12.32 -11.58 20.12
N LEU A 83 -13.43 -10.82 20.15
CA LEU A 83 -14.66 -11.16 19.41
C LEU A 83 -14.47 -11.18 17.90
N THR A 84 -13.60 -10.31 17.36
CA THR A 84 -13.31 -10.29 15.93
C THR A 84 -12.54 -11.53 15.53
N LEU A 85 -11.55 -11.97 16.32
CA LEU A 85 -10.71 -13.11 15.98
C LEU A 85 -11.49 -14.43 15.84
N ASP A 86 -12.66 -14.56 16.46
CA ASP A 86 -13.57 -15.70 16.25
C ASP A 86 -14.06 -15.82 14.79
N GLU A 87 -14.10 -14.70 14.07
CA GLU A 87 -14.50 -14.65 12.67
C GLU A 87 -13.32 -14.75 11.68
N PHE A 88 -12.08 -14.67 12.18
CA PHE A 88 -10.85 -14.65 11.39
C PHE A 88 -9.80 -15.59 12.00
N PRO A 89 -9.97 -16.93 11.84
CA PRO A 89 -9.24 -17.94 12.62
C PRO A 89 -7.72 -17.83 12.48
N TYR A 90 -7.22 -17.43 11.30
CA TYR A 90 -5.77 -17.41 11.04
C TYR A 90 -5.06 -16.13 11.48
N ILE A 91 -5.77 -15.08 11.88
CA ILE A 91 -5.14 -13.80 12.27
C ILE A 91 -4.31 -13.96 13.55
N ALA A 92 -4.81 -14.76 14.49
CA ALA A 92 -4.10 -15.13 15.71
C ALA A 92 -3.22 -16.37 15.52
N GLY A 93 -2.92 -16.75 14.28
CA GLY A 93 -2.22 -17.98 13.92
C GLY A 93 -0.70 -17.84 13.80
N SER A 94 -0.10 -18.79 13.09
CA SER A 94 1.31 -18.83 12.72
C SER A 94 1.48 -19.26 11.26
N ILE A 95 2.61 -18.86 10.67
CA ILE A 95 3.05 -19.36 9.37
C ILE A 95 4.31 -20.19 9.60
N ASP A 96 4.21 -21.48 9.33
CA ASP A 96 5.26 -22.46 9.62
C ASP A 96 5.71 -23.16 8.35
N ARG A 97 6.95 -23.64 8.35
CA ARG A 97 7.50 -24.43 7.25
C ARG A 97 7.37 -25.92 7.61
N VAL A 98 6.57 -26.67 6.85
CA VAL A 98 6.32 -28.11 7.05
C VAL A 98 6.48 -28.83 5.72
N ASP A 99 7.32 -29.86 5.65
CA ASP A 99 7.57 -30.67 4.43
C ASP A 99 7.76 -29.84 3.16
N ASP A 100 8.62 -28.82 3.25
CA ASP A 100 8.87 -27.87 2.17
C ASP A 100 7.64 -27.10 1.66
N LYS A 101 6.65 -26.90 2.52
CA LYS A 101 5.50 -26.02 2.28
C LYS A 101 5.35 -24.99 3.38
N TRP A 102 4.90 -23.79 3.02
CA TRP A 102 4.50 -22.79 4.01
C TRP A 102 3.04 -23.02 4.38
N ILE A 103 2.79 -23.25 5.66
CA ILE A 103 1.48 -23.62 6.20
C ILE A 103 1.01 -22.50 7.12
N LEU A 104 -0.18 -21.97 6.86
CA LEU A 104 -0.90 -21.07 7.74
C LEU A 104 -1.74 -21.91 8.71
N GLN A 105 -1.46 -21.76 10.00
CA GLN A 105 -2.09 -22.52 11.07
C GLN A 105 -2.94 -21.61 11.94
N ASP A 106 -4.13 -22.08 12.33
CA ASP A 106 -4.84 -21.53 13.49
C ASP A 106 -4.19 -22.06 14.79
N SER A 107 -2.96 -21.62 15.04
CA SER A 107 -2.19 -21.99 16.24
C SER A 107 -2.61 -21.23 17.49
N ARG A 108 -3.54 -20.27 17.35
CA ARG A 108 -4.07 -19.42 18.43
C ARG A 108 -2.98 -18.76 19.26
N LYS A 109 -1.84 -18.43 18.63
CA LYS A 109 -0.72 -17.68 19.20
C LYS A 109 -1.12 -16.29 19.71
N GLY A 110 -2.18 -15.73 19.14
CA GLY A 110 -2.76 -14.46 19.54
C GLY A 110 -2.25 -13.26 18.75
N VAL A 111 -2.95 -12.14 18.91
CA VAL A 111 -2.55 -10.83 18.38
C VAL A 111 -1.83 -10.05 19.46
N GLU A 112 -0.68 -9.48 19.14
CA GLU A 112 0.02 -8.61 20.09
C GLU A 112 -0.71 -7.26 20.19
N LEU A 113 -1.03 -6.84 21.41
CA LEU A 113 -1.62 -5.54 21.70
C LEU A 113 -0.72 -4.75 22.65
N GLN A 114 -0.30 -3.56 22.24
CA GLN A 114 0.51 -2.64 23.04
C GLN A 114 -0.32 -1.41 23.42
N ILE A 115 -0.41 -1.12 24.72
CA ILE A 115 -1.01 0.12 25.22
C ILE A 115 0.12 1.05 25.63
N ALA A 116 0.17 2.22 25.02
CA ALA A 116 1.27 3.17 25.14
C ALA A 116 0.77 4.59 25.43
N GLN A 117 1.67 5.38 26.00
CA GLN A 117 1.46 6.79 26.26
C GLN A 117 2.68 7.59 25.81
N ALA A 118 2.44 8.73 25.16
CA ALA A 118 3.47 9.72 24.87
C ALA A 118 3.41 10.85 25.90
N GLU A 119 4.58 11.34 26.30
CA GLU A 119 4.71 12.53 27.17
C GLU A 119 4.47 13.82 26.38
N GLU A 120 4.71 13.77 25.07
CA GLU A 120 4.56 14.88 24.15
C GLU A 120 3.13 14.94 23.55
N GLU A 121 2.77 16.13 23.06
CA GLU A 121 1.57 16.28 22.24
C GLU A 121 1.73 15.57 20.90
N ALA A 122 0.60 15.21 20.28
CA ALA A 122 0.56 14.69 18.92
C ALA A 122 0.95 15.72 17.84
N GLY A 123 1.56 16.87 18.20
CA GLY A 123 2.03 17.85 17.23
C GLY A 123 2.92 17.17 16.19
N GLY A 124 2.72 17.48 14.90
CA GLY A 124 3.35 16.70 13.84
C GLY A 124 2.50 15.54 13.30
N LEU A 125 1.35 15.21 13.90
CA LEU A 125 0.45 14.14 13.44
C LEU A 125 -0.63 14.63 12.45
N SER A 126 -0.31 15.60 11.61
CA SER A 126 -1.11 15.91 10.41
C SER A 126 -0.58 15.11 9.22
N PRO A 127 -1.38 14.85 8.17
CA PRO A 127 -0.85 14.24 6.94
C PRO A 127 0.24 15.08 6.28
N GLN A 128 0.32 16.35 6.64
CA GLN A 128 1.36 17.28 6.19
C GLN A 128 2.71 16.99 6.84
N GLU A 129 2.71 16.41 8.04
CA GLU A 129 3.88 16.26 8.88
C GLU A 129 4.24 14.78 9.16
N ILE A 130 3.29 13.85 8.97
CA ILE A 130 3.49 12.40 9.07
C ILE A 130 3.96 11.86 7.72
N GLY A 131 5.10 11.19 7.73
CA GLY A 131 5.60 10.39 6.62
C GLY A 131 6.33 9.16 7.15
N GLY A 132 7.00 8.42 6.28
CA GLY A 132 7.73 7.18 6.66
C GLY A 132 8.82 7.36 7.73
N SER A 133 9.25 8.59 8.02
CA SER A 133 10.17 8.91 9.12
C SER A 133 9.59 8.62 10.51
N TRP A 134 8.26 8.57 10.65
CA TRP A 134 7.58 8.30 11.91
C TRP A 134 7.53 6.81 12.26
N ASP A 135 7.85 5.92 11.31
CA ASP A 135 7.79 4.47 11.51
C ASP A 135 8.56 4.00 12.76
N GLN A 136 9.69 4.65 13.07
CA GLN A 136 10.52 4.28 14.23
C GLN A 136 9.83 4.59 15.56
N ASP A 137 9.04 5.66 15.60
CA ASP A 137 8.38 6.13 16.82
C ASP A 137 7.01 5.44 17.00
N VAL A 138 6.22 5.36 15.92
CA VAL A 138 4.82 4.90 16.01
C VAL A 138 4.59 3.46 15.52
N GLY A 139 5.53 2.87 14.78
CA GLY A 139 5.45 1.49 14.28
C GLY A 139 5.53 0.44 15.40
N THR A 140 4.76 -0.65 15.29
CA THR A 140 4.70 -1.66 16.36
C THR A 140 5.78 -2.73 16.25
N ARG A 141 6.26 -2.97 15.03
CA ARG A 141 7.28 -3.96 14.66
C ARG A 141 8.23 -3.38 13.62
N ALA A 142 9.36 -4.06 13.39
CA ALA A 142 10.19 -3.79 12.22
C ALA A 142 9.43 -4.19 10.93
N PRO A 143 9.71 -3.56 9.77
CA PRO A 143 9.03 -3.90 8.52
C PRO A 143 9.28 -5.34 8.08
N PHE A 144 10.48 -5.89 8.27
CA PHE A 144 10.74 -7.29 7.95
C PHE A 144 10.25 -8.19 9.06
N VAL A 145 9.60 -9.28 8.66
CA VAL A 145 9.08 -10.27 9.59
C VAL A 145 10.24 -11.09 10.14
N GLY A 146 10.42 -11.05 11.46
CA GLY A 146 11.38 -11.88 12.18
C GLY A 146 10.95 -13.34 12.29
N GLU A 147 11.77 -14.13 12.98
CA GLU A 147 11.41 -15.51 13.33
C GLU A 147 10.43 -15.52 14.51
N ASP A 148 9.44 -16.42 14.45
CA ASP A 148 8.47 -16.64 15.52
C ASP A 148 7.76 -15.36 16.02
N GLU A 149 7.47 -14.43 15.11
CA GLU A 149 6.71 -13.22 15.44
C GLU A 149 5.19 -13.43 15.29
N ALA A 150 4.37 -12.60 15.95
CA ALA A 150 2.92 -12.64 15.78
C ALA A 150 2.55 -12.12 14.38
N LEU A 151 1.57 -12.73 13.72
CA LEU A 151 1.15 -12.31 12.38
C LEU A 151 0.53 -10.90 12.36
N VAL A 152 -0.07 -10.49 13.49
CA VAL A 152 -0.64 -9.14 13.67
C VAL A 152 -0.19 -8.56 15.01
N ALA A 153 0.15 -7.27 14.99
CA ALA A 153 0.43 -6.48 16.18
C ALA A 153 -0.25 -5.11 16.10
N ILE A 154 -0.92 -4.69 17.17
CA ILE A 154 -1.65 -3.42 17.27
C ILE A 154 -1.07 -2.60 18.42
N ARG A 155 -0.85 -1.31 18.22
CA ARG A 155 -0.49 -0.36 19.29
C ARG A 155 -1.52 0.73 19.38
N VAL A 156 -1.95 1.01 20.60
CA VAL A 156 -2.81 2.13 20.96
C VAL A 156 -1.96 3.12 21.73
N THR A 157 -1.78 4.33 21.20
CA THR A 157 -0.98 5.37 21.84
C THR A 157 -1.86 6.56 22.19
N ARG A 158 -1.85 6.99 23.45
CA ARG A 158 -2.46 8.25 23.90
C ARG A 158 -1.39 9.32 24.07
N TYR A 159 -1.62 10.50 23.50
CA TYR A 159 -0.71 11.65 23.58
C TYR A 159 -1.15 12.63 24.66
N ALA A 160 -0.25 13.52 25.09
CA ALA A 160 -0.53 14.48 26.18
C ALA A 160 -1.72 15.40 25.89
N CYS A 161 -1.95 15.76 24.62
CA CYS A 161 -3.09 16.56 24.16
C CYS A 161 -4.43 15.79 24.07
N GLY A 162 -4.45 14.51 24.42
CA GLY A 162 -5.66 13.67 24.38
C GLY A 162 -5.94 13.02 23.01
N THR A 163 -5.12 13.28 21.99
CA THR A 163 -5.12 12.51 20.75
C THR A 163 -4.87 11.03 21.05
N VAL A 164 -5.52 10.16 20.29
CA VAL A 164 -5.27 8.72 20.28
C VAL A 164 -4.83 8.32 18.89
N SER A 165 -3.87 7.41 18.79
CA SER A 165 -3.57 6.72 17.54
C SER A 165 -3.59 5.22 17.69
N ILE A 166 -4.04 4.52 16.64
CA ILE A 166 -3.97 3.07 16.50
C ILE A 166 -3.02 2.77 15.35
N THR A 167 -1.96 2.02 15.61
CA THR A 167 -1.05 1.50 14.58
C THR A 167 -1.24 0.00 14.45
N THR A 168 -1.45 -0.51 13.25
CA THR A 168 -1.49 -1.96 12.97
C THR A 168 -0.26 -2.38 12.19
N SER A 169 0.28 -3.56 12.48
CA SER A 169 1.31 -4.25 11.69
C SER A 169 0.77 -5.62 11.32
N VAL A 170 0.63 -5.92 10.02
CA VAL A 170 0.04 -7.16 9.52
C VAL A 170 0.96 -7.85 8.52
N HIS A 171 1.30 -9.11 8.76
CA HIS A 171 2.17 -9.90 7.90
C HIS A 171 1.57 -9.98 6.47
N HIS A 172 2.31 -9.61 5.43
CA HIS A 172 1.74 -9.47 4.09
C HIS A 172 1.33 -10.81 3.45
N TRP A 173 2.03 -11.91 3.72
CA TRP A 173 1.58 -13.26 3.34
C TRP A 173 0.24 -13.68 3.97
N LEU A 174 -0.18 -13.05 5.07
CA LEU A 174 -1.48 -13.33 5.69
C LEU A 174 -2.61 -12.70 4.88
N MET A 175 -2.45 -11.50 4.32
CA MET A 175 -3.55 -10.83 3.59
C MET A 175 -3.06 -9.66 2.75
N ASP A 176 -3.84 -9.32 1.71
CA ASP A 176 -3.71 -8.05 0.99
C ASP A 176 -4.58 -6.95 1.63
N PHE A 177 -4.56 -5.75 1.05
CA PHE A 177 -5.32 -4.62 1.57
C PHE A 177 -6.84 -4.80 1.48
N ALA A 178 -7.37 -5.58 0.53
CA ALA A 178 -8.81 -5.84 0.47
C ALA A 178 -9.27 -6.65 1.68
N SER A 179 -8.55 -7.73 1.99
CA SER A 179 -8.81 -8.54 3.20
C SER A 179 -8.46 -7.81 4.50
N TYR A 180 -7.42 -6.97 4.50
CA TYR A 180 -7.09 -6.10 5.64
C TYR A 180 -8.23 -5.15 6.00
N PHE A 181 -8.83 -4.46 5.02
CA PHE A 181 -9.91 -3.52 5.30
C PHE A 181 -11.22 -4.21 5.69
N ASP A 182 -11.46 -5.45 5.26
CA ASP A 182 -12.55 -6.29 5.78
C ASP A 182 -12.35 -6.63 7.27
N PHE A 183 -11.14 -7.08 7.64
CA PHE A 183 -10.78 -7.30 9.05
C PHE A 183 -10.91 -6.02 9.88
N LEU A 184 -10.33 -4.91 9.41
CA LEU A 184 -10.35 -3.63 10.12
C LEU A 184 -11.77 -3.10 10.32
N SER A 185 -12.62 -3.19 9.29
CA SER A 185 -14.01 -2.73 9.38
C SER A 185 -14.80 -3.56 10.39
N THR A 186 -14.59 -4.88 10.41
CA THR A 186 -15.19 -5.77 11.40
C THR A 186 -14.70 -5.43 12.81
N PHE A 187 -13.39 -5.32 13.02
CA PHE A 187 -12.81 -4.92 14.30
C PHE A 187 -13.36 -3.57 14.78
N ALA A 188 -13.36 -2.55 13.93
CA ALA A 188 -13.84 -1.22 14.28
C ALA A 188 -15.35 -1.21 14.62
N SER A 189 -16.16 -2.00 13.92
CA SER A 189 -17.59 -2.16 14.23
C SER A 189 -17.82 -2.71 15.64
N ARG A 190 -16.95 -3.61 16.12
CA ARG A 190 -17.03 -4.21 17.45
C ARG A 190 -16.65 -3.23 18.57
N LEU A 191 -16.02 -2.11 18.23
CA LEU A 191 -15.78 -0.99 19.15
C LEU A 191 -17.00 -0.07 19.31
N THR A 192 -18.00 -0.18 18.43
CA THR A 192 -19.23 0.63 18.49
C THR A 192 -20.20 0.08 19.54
N SER A 193 -21.25 0.85 19.89
CA SER A 193 -22.22 0.41 20.90
C SER A 193 -22.85 -0.94 20.54
N PRO A 194 -23.27 -1.77 21.52
CA PRO A 194 -23.86 -3.09 21.23
C PRO A 194 -25.02 -3.06 20.23
N ALA A 195 -25.83 -2.00 20.23
CA ALA A 195 -26.92 -1.80 19.27
C ALA A 195 -26.42 -1.52 17.84
N ALA A 196 -25.38 -0.69 17.68
CA ALA A 196 -24.76 -0.42 16.38
C ALA A 196 -23.97 -1.63 15.86
N ALA A 197 -23.29 -2.36 16.77
CA ALA A 197 -22.61 -3.61 16.46
C ALA A 197 -23.58 -4.71 16.01
N ALA A 198 -24.77 -4.81 16.61
CA ALA A 198 -25.81 -5.77 16.22
C ALA A 198 -26.35 -5.52 14.80
N THR A 199 -26.58 -4.26 14.41
CA THR A 199 -27.00 -3.91 13.04
C THR A 199 -25.91 -4.23 12.00
N LEU A 200 -24.64 -4.05 12.35
CA LEU A 200 -23.51 -4.41 11.47
C LEU A 200 -23.29 -5.93 11.40
N GLN A 201 -23.62 -6.67 12.47
CA GLN A 201 -23.49 -8.12 12.54
C GLN A 201 -24.51 -8.87 11.65
N GLU A 202 -25.68 -8.29 11.39
CA GLU A 202 -26.66 -8.84 10.43
C GLU A 202 -26.20 -8.78 8.97
N GLN A 203 -25.16 -7.98 8.67
CA GLN A 203 -24.56 -7.82 7.34
C GLN A 203 -23.19 -8.51 7.21
N LYS A 204 -22.93 -9.55 8.01
CA LYS A 204 -21.63 -10.25 7.99
C LYS A 204 -21.34 -10.78 6.57
N PRO A 205 -20.27 -10.30 5.90
CA PRO A 205 -19.91 -10.83 4.61
C PRO A 205 -19.51 -12.30 4.76
N LYS A 206 -19.90 -13.12 3.79
CA LYS A 206 -19.42 -14.50 3.73
C LYS A 206 -17.93 -14.47 3.40
N ARG A 207 -17.13 -15.19 4.18
CA ARG A 207 -15.67 -15.26 4.03
C ARG A 207 -15.26 -16.70 3.77
N ASN A 208 -14.50 -16.92 2.71
CA ASN A 208 -13.83 -18.16 2.42
C ASN A 208 -12.34 -18.03 2.80
N PHE A 209 -11.92 -18.84 3.76
CA PHE A 209 -10.53 -18.90 4.23
C PHE A 209 -9.79 -20.16 3.78
N GLU A 210 -10.35 -20.99 2.89
CA GLU A 210 -9.78 -22.27 2.45
C GLU A 210 -8.48 -22.11 1.65
N ARG A 211 -8.16 -20.88 1.22
CA ARG A 211 -7.00 -20.54 0.36
C ARG A 211 -6.98 -21.31 -0.96
N ASP A 212 -8.13 -21.75 -1.46
CA ASP A 212 -8.23 -22.35 -2.78
C ASP A 212 -8.31 -21.27 -3.87
N VAL A 213 -7.14 -20.83 -4.37
CA VAL A 213 -7.06 -19.87 -5.49
C VAL A 213 -7.55 -20.45 -6.82
N PHE A 214 -7.65 -21.78 -6.96
CA PHE A 214 -8.16 -22.38 -8.19
C PHE A 214 -9.68 -22.26 -8.30
N SER A 215 -10.39 -22.17 -7.17
CA SER A 215 -11.84 -21.89 -7.15
C SER A 215 -12.22 -20.56 -7.82
N LEU A 216 -11.26 -19.63 -7.93
CA LEU A 216 -11.46 -18.31 -8.55
C LEU A 216 -11.45 -18.34 -10.08
N LEU A 217 -11.01 -19.46 -10.68
CA LEU A 217 -10.75 -19.58 -12.11
C LEU A 217 -12.00 -20.04 -12.89
N SER A 218 -12.08 -19.71 -14.19
CA SER A 218 -13.20 -20.14 -15.03
C SER A 218 -13.22 -21.63 -15.33
N SER A 219 -12.03 -22.26 -15.33
CA SER A 219 -11.87 -23.66 -15.70
C SER A 219 -11.03 -24.39 -14.64
N PRO A 220 -11.35 -25.65 -14.30
CA PRO A 220 -10.52 -26.45 -13.39
C PRO A 220 -9.10 -26.71 -13.95
N GLY A 221 -8.90 -26.57 -15.26
CA GLY A 221 -7.59 -26.45 -15.92
C GLY A 221 -7.43 -27.37 -17.12
N GLY A 222 -6.73 -26.87 -18.14
CA GLY A 222 -6.08 -27.65 -19.19
C GLY A 222 -4.55 -27.62 -19.02
N GLU A 223 -3.85 -28.50 -19.74
CA GLU A 223 -2.38 -28.67 -19.74
C GLU A 223 -1.60 -27.48 -20.35
N GLU A 224 -1.99 -26.21 -20.12
CA GLU A 224 -1.09 -25.09 -20.47
C GLU A 224 0.19 -25.23 -19.63
N ALA A 225 1.32 -25.33 -20.32
CA ALA A 225 2.67 -25.56 -19.79
C ALA A 225 3.09 -24.53 -18.72
N ASP A 226 4.19 -24.79 -18.01
CA ASP A 226 4.86 -23.89 -17.03
C ASP A 226 5.36 -22.55 -17.63
N SER A 227 4.81 -22.11 -18.75
CA SER A 227 5.17 -20.86 -19.39
C SER A 227 4.70 -19.67 -18.55
N ALA A 228 5.64 -18.76 -18.28
CA ALA A 228 5.33 -17.46 -17.67
C ALA A 228 4.24 -16.72 -18.47
N PRO A 229 3.39 -15.93 -17.80
CA PRO A 229 2.37 -15.13 -18.48
C PRO A 229 2.93 -14.31 -19.63
N ALA A 230 2.18 -14.26 -20.72
CA ALA A 230 2.48 -13.47 -21.91
C ALA A 230 1.75 -12.11 -21.86
N ALA A 231 2.31 -11.09 -22.50
CA ALA A 231 1.57 -9.87 -22.79
C ALA A 231 0.48 -10.17 -23.84
N THR A 232 -0.75 -9.71 -23.65
CA THR A 232 -1.84 -10.01 -24.60
C THR A 232 -1.89 -9.07 -25.80
N THR A 233 -1.27 -7.88 -25.77
CA THR A 233 -1.52 -6.88 -26.83
C THR A 233 -0.39 -5.94 -27.26
N THR A 234 0.87 -6.08 -26.83
CA THR A 234 1.82 -4.96 -26.97
C THR A 234 2.96 -5.18 -27.98
N THR A 235 3.87 -6.15 -27.81
CA THR A 235 4.91 -6.52 -28.81
C THR A 235 5.57 -7.86 -28.43
N GLU A 236 6.43 -8.43 -29.28
CA GLU A 236 7.30 -9.58 -28.90
C GLU A 236 8.30 -9.20 -27.78
N GLU A 237 8.78 -7.96 -27.77
CA GLU A 237 9.71 -7.47 -26.75
C GLU A 237 9.02 -7.34 -25.38
N ASP A 238 7.81 -6.77 -25.36
CA ASP A 238 7.01 -6.69 -24.14
C ASP A 238 6.64 -8.08 -23.61
N ASP A 239 6.34 -9.03 -24.49
CA ASP A 239 6.07 -10.42 -24.12
C ASP A 239 7.30 -11.09 -23.49
N ALA A 240 8.48 -10.94 -24.10
CA ALA A 240 9.73 -11.45 -23.56
C ALA A 240 10.02 -10.88 -22.15
N GLU A 241 9.67 -9.61 -21.93
CA GLU A 241 9.88 -8.91 -20.69
C GLU A 241 8.90 -9.27 -19.57
N VAL A 242 7.60 -9.37 -19.87
CA VAL A 242 6.60 -9.88 -18.90
C VAL A 242 7.04 -11.27 -18.45
N ARG A 243 7.41 -12.14 -19.39
CA ARG A 243 7.91 -13.47 -19.06
C ARG A 243 9.21 -13.41 -18.24
N SER A 244 10.10 -12.49 -18.54
CA SER A 244 11.34 -12.27 -17.77
C SER A 244 11.05 -11.84 -16.33
N TRP A 245 10.10 -10.93 -16.13
CA TRP A 245 9.67 -10.46 -14.82
C TRP A 245 9.18 -11.61 -13.93
N PHE A 246 8.30 -12.46 -14.46
CA PHE A 246 7.81 -13.63 -13.74
C PHE A 246 8.92 -14.65 -13.44
N ARG A 247 9.89 -14.83 -14.34
CA ARG A 247 11.05 -15.71 -14.16
C ARG A 247 12.12 -15.16 -13.22
N ALA A 248 12.23 -13.84 -13.06
CA ALA A 248 13.23 -13.18 -12.21
C ALA A 248 12.91 -13.30 -10.71
N SER A 249 11.69 -13.71 -10.37
CA SER A 249 11.28 -14.14 -9.04
C SER A 249 12.30 -15.18 -8.51
N ALA A 250 12.82 -14.98 -7.30
CA ALA A 250 13.90 -15.72 -6.61
C ALA A 250 15.37 -15.31 -6.85
N ALA A 251 15.69 -14.35 -7.72
CA ALA A 251 17.05 -13.78 -7.77
C ALA A 251 17.28 -12.80 -6.61
N PRO A 252 18.49 -12.75 -6.00
CA PRO A 252 18.84 -11.69 -5.06
C PRO A 252 18.66 -10.30 -5.69
N PRO A 253 18.26 -9.29 -4.92
CA PRO A 253 18.05 -7.94 -5.44
C PRO A 253 19.33 -7.39 -6.08
N CYS A 254 19.20 -6.77 -7.25
CA CYS A 254 20.33 -6.16 -7.94
C CYS A 254 20.30 -4.64 -7.77
N PHE A 255 21.25 -4.10 -7.01
CA PHE A 255 21.47 -2.65 -6.93
C PHE A 255 22.04 -2.14 -8.24
N LYS A 256 21.18 -1.70 -9.15
CA LYS A 256 21.61 -1.02 -10.37
C LYS A 256 22.06 0.43 -10.11
N ARG A 257 21.83 0.93 -8.90
CA ARG A 257 22.07 2.32 -8.51
C ARG A 257 22.69 2.37 -7.08
N PRO A 258 23.60 3.30 -6.74
CA PRO A 258 24.33 3.34 -5.45
C PRO A 258 23.45 3.45 -4.20
N VAL A 259 23.80 2.75 -3.11
CA VAL A 259 23.06 2.83 -1.85
C VAL A 259 23.32 4.19 -1.18
N ASN A 260 22.30 5.04 -1.08
CA ASN A 260 22.33 6.36 -0.44
C ASN A 260 21.15 6.50 0.54
N HIS A 261 21.18 7.51 1.41
CA HIS A 261 20.05 7.87 2.27
C HIS A 261 18.77 8.06 1.45
N THR A 262 17.67 7.48 1.91
CA THR A 262 16.34 7.57 1.27
C THR A 262 15.39 8.34 2.18
N TYR A 263 14.51 9.14 1.59
CA TYR A 263 13.49 9.95 2.26
C TYR A 263 12.12 9.61 1.71
N VAL A 264 11.10 9.80 2.55
CA VAL A 264 9.70 9.80 2.12
C VAL A 264 9.17 11.21 2.22
N VAL A 265 8.58 11.71 1.13
CA VAL A 265 7.90 13.00 1.11
C VAL A 265 6.42 12.81 0.78
N PRO A 266 5.50 13.34 1.60
CA PRO A 266 4.09 13.43 1.27
C PRO A 266 3.82 14.57 0.27
N VAL A 267 3.06 14.28 -0.78
CA VAL A 267 2.58 15.27 -1.76
C VAL A 267 1.06 15.20 -1.84
N LEU A 268 0.40 16.30 -1.49
CA LEU A 268 -1.05 16.45 -1.59
C LEU A 268 -1.47 16.78 -3.03
N PHE A 269 -2.44 16.04 -3.55
CA PHE A 269 -3.12 16.33 -4.80
C PHE A 269 -4.61 16.54 -4.51
N THR A 270 -5.06 17.79 -4.65
CA THR A 270 -6.47 18.11 -4.43
C THR A 270 -7.35 17.53 -5.53
N ALA A 271 -8.61 17.25 -5.23
CA ALA A 271 -9.58 16.74 -6.19
C ALA A 271 -9.73 17.67 -7.41
N SER A 272 -9.65 18.98 -7.18
CA SER A 272 -9.65 19.98 -8.25
C SER A 272 -8.40 19.84 -9.13
N LYS A 273 -7.19 19.84 -8.56
CA LYS A 273 -5.94 19.70 -9.31
C LYS A 273 -5.84 18.39 -10.08
N LEU A 274 -6.34 17.31 -9.50
CA LEU A 274 -6.46 16.02 -10.19
C LEU A 274 -7.44 16.06 -11.37
N GLY A 275 -8.54 16.80 -11.24
CA GLY A 275 -9.47 17.07 -12.33
C GLY A 275 -8.84 17.87 -13.46
N GLU A 276 -8.16 18.96 -13.11
CA GLU A 276 -7.40 19.81 -14.04
C GLU A 276 -6.29 19.02 -14.75
N LEU A 277 -5.51 18.21 -14.02
CA LEU A 277 -4.47 17.34 -14.58
C LEU A 277 -5.07 16.43 -15.65
N LYS A 278 -6.14 15.70 -15.31
CA LYS A 278 -6.80 14.81 -16.27
C LYS A 278 -7.27 15.60 -17.51
N ALA A 279 -7.94 16.73 -17.32
CA ALA A 279 -8.45 17.54 -18.42
C ALA A 279 -7.31 18.04 -19.33
N HIS A 280 -6.20 18.49 -18.74
CA HIS A 280 -5.01 18.94 -19.46
C HIS A 280 -4.39 17.83 -20.31
N LEU A 281 -4.22 16.63 -19.74
CA LEU A 281 -3.70 15.49 -20.49
C LEU A 281 -4.65 15.03 -21.61
N VAL A 282 -5.96 15.05 -21.36
CA VAL A 282 -6.97 14.74 -22.39
C VAL A 282 -6.88 15.74 -23.55
N GLN A 283 -6.75 17.04 -23.25
CA GLN A 283 -6.62 18.07 -24.26
C GLN A 283 -5.36 17.90 -25.11
N ALA A 284 -4.21 17.60 -24.48
CA ALA A 284 -2.95 17.38 -25.19
C ALA A 284 -3.04 16.17 -26.13
N ALA A 285 -3.56 15.04 -25.65
CA ALA A 285 -3.75 13.86 -26.49
C ALA A 285 -4.74 14.11 -27.63
N SER A 286 -5.85 14.83 -27.39
CA SER A 286 -6.81 15.18 -28.44
C SER A 286 -6.28 16.16 -29.48
N ALA A 287 -5.29 17.01 -29.16
CA ALA A 287 -4.64 17.87 -30.14
C ALA A 287 -3.74 17.09 -31.11
N SER A 288 -3.21 15.94 -30.65
CA SER A 288 -2.28 15.08 -31.40
C SER A 288 -2.93 13.92 -32.17
N GLY A 289 -4.23 13.64 -31.94
CA GLY A 289 -4.90 12.45 -32.48
C GLY A 289 -6.37 12.66 -32.84
N THR A 290 -6.95 11.69 -33.55
CA THR A 290 -8.37 11.72 -34.00
C THR A 290 -9.35 11.07 -33.03
N THR A 291 -8.86 10.40 -31.99
CA THR A 291 -9.69 9.67 -31.01
C THR A 291 -9.59 10.29 -29.63
N THR A 292 -10.74 10.34 -28.93
CA THR A 292 -10.78 10.84 -27.55
C THR A 292 -10.02 9.88 -26.63
N PRO A 293 -8.97 10.34 -25.92
CA PRO A 293 -8.22 9.50 -25.01
C PRO A 293 -9.12 9.00 -23.86
N THR A 294 -8.92 7.75 -23.46
CA THR A 294 -9.70 7.08 -22.42
C THR A 294 -8.78 6.65 -21.29
N PHE A 295 -8.69 7.48 -20.25
CA PHE A 295 -8.02 7.13 -19.00
C PHE A 295 -8.71 7.78 -17.79
N SER A 296 -8.51 7.19 -16.61
CA SER A 296 -9.01 7.70 -15.34
C SER A 296 -8.12 8.80 -14.76
N THR A 297 -8.62 9.49 -13.74
CA THR A 297 -7.82 10.47 -13.01
C THR A 297 -6.68 9.82 -12.23
N MET A 298 -6.86 8.58 -11.75
CA MET A 298 -5.76 7.85 -11.11
C MET A 298 -4.73 7.38 -12.12
N ASP A 299 -5.13 7.08 -13.36
CA ASP A 299 -4.17 6.75 -14.42
C ASP A 299 -3.31 7.97 -14.77
N ALA A 300 -3.92 9.16 -14.83
CA ALA A 300 -3.22 10.42 -15.01
C ALA A 300 -2.25 10.71 -13.85
N LEU A 301 -2.68 10.49 -12.61
CA LEU A 301 -1.81 10.64 -11.44
C LEU A 301 -0.65 9.63 -11.45
N HIS A 302 -0.92 8.36 -11.75
CA HIS A 302 0.13 7.32 -11.83
C HIS A 302 1.14 7.63 -12.93
N ALA A 303 0.68 8.11 -14.10
CA ALA A 303 1.54 8.55 -15.18
C ALA A 303 2.42 9.74 -14.75
N LEU A 304 1.83 10.75 -14.10
CA LEU A 304 2.58 11.89 -13.55
C LEU A 304 3.65 11.43 -12.55
N LEU A 305 3.28 10.62 -11.55
CA LEU A 305 4.17 10.15 -10.51
C LEU A 305 5.32 9.32 -11.09
N TRP A 306 5.01 8.34 -11.94
CA TRP A 306 6.01 7.46 -12.54
C TRP A 306 6.97 8.24 -13.42
N SER A 307 6.47 9.12 -14.30
CA SER A 307 7.33 9.94 -15.16
C SER A 307 8.19 10.91 -14.36
N SER A 308 7.65 11.54 -13.30
CA SER A 308 8.40 12.49 -12.47
C SER A 308 9.49 11.81 -11.63
N ILE A 309 9.20 10.64 -11.06
CA ILE A 309 10.19 9.80 -10.38
C ILE A 309 11.28 9.37 -11.36
N THR A 310 10.89 8.92 -12.55
CA THR A 310 11.85 8.46 -13.58
C THR A 310 12.77 9.59 -14.04
N ARG A 311 12.24 10.79 -14.29
CA ARG A 311 13.05 12.00 -14.56
C ARG A 311 14.00 12.32 -13.40
N SER A 312 13.50 12.25 -12.18
CA SER A 312 14.29 12.53 -10.97
C SER A 312 15.43 11.54 -10.75
N ARG A 313 15.35 10.33 -11.32
CA ARG A 313 16.42 9.34 -11.28
C ARG A 313 17.55 9.60 -12.28
N ASP A 314 17.33 10.45 -13.29
CA ASP A 314 18.32 10.80 -14.32
C ASP A 314 19.00 9.57 -14.94
N LEU A 315 18.18 8.61 -15.38
CA LEU A 315 18.65 7.32 -15.89
C LEU A 315 19.40 7.50 -17.22
N ALA A 316 20.64 6.99 -17.29
CA ALA A 316 21.46 7.05 -18.50
C ALA A 316 20.91 6.16 -19.62
N ALA A 317 20.86 6.68 -20.85
CA ALA A 317 20.42 5.90 -22.01
C ALA A 317 21.42 4.78 -22.40
N PRO A 318 20.95 3.63 -22.90
CA PRO A 318 19.55 3.21 -22.99
C PRO A 318 19.05 2.60 -21.67
N ALA A 319 18.11 3.27 -21.00
CA ALA A 319 17.47 2.76 -19.79
C ALA A 319 15.97 2.57 -20.00
N SER A 320 15.42 1.59 -19.30
CA SER A 320 13.99 1.40 -19.09
C SER A 320 13.67 1.39 -17.61
N THR A 321 12.39 1.65 -17.31
CA THR A 321 11.79 1.55 -15.99
C THR A 321 10.50 0.76 -16.10
N LYS A 322 10.15 0.01 -15.06
CA LYS A 322 8.85 -0.66 -14.93
C LYS A 322 8.03 -0.01 -13.84
N LEU A 323 6.72 0.02 -14.03
CA LEU A 323 5.75 0.37 -13.00
C LEU A 323 5.00 -0.88 -12.57
N LEU A 324 5.09 -1.24 -11.30
CA LEU A 324 4.16 -2.17 -10.66
C LEU A 324 3.03 -1.37 -10.03
N VAL A 325 1.80 -1.55 -10.52
CA VAL A 325 0.61 -1.01 -9.86
C VAL A 325 -0.09 -2.13 -9.13
N THR A 326 -0.19 -2.03 -7.80
CA THR A 326 -0.96 -3.02 -7.03
C THR A 326 -2.45 -2.81 -7.24
N MET A 327 -3.20 -3.89 -7.40
CA MET A 327 -4.65 -3.86 -7.58
C MET A 327 -5.29 -5.10 -6.97
N ASP A 328 -6.56 -4.96 -6.60
CA ASP A 328 -7.41 -6.06 -6.16
C ASP A 328 -7.70 -7.02 -7.32
N GLY A 329 -6.99 -8.15 -7.35
CA GLY A 329 -7.11 -9.18 -8.37
C GLY A 329 -8.47 -9.89 -8.35
N ARG A 330 -9.23 -9.82 -7.24
CA ARG A 330 -10.60 -10.39 -7.17
C ARG A 330 -11.53 -9.78 -8.20
N ARG A 331 -11.31 -8.51 -8.56
CA ARG A 331 -12.09 -7.81 -9.59
C ARG A 331 -11.70 -8.19 -11.02
N ARG A 332 -10.69 -9.04 -11.16
CA ARG A 332 -10.03 -9.40 -12.42
C ARG A 332 -10.04 -10.90 -12.70
N VAL A 333 -10.54 -11.72 -11.78
CA VAL A 333 -10.82 -13.15 -12.03
C VAL A 333 -12.24 -13.33 -12.57
N ALA A 334 -12.56 -14.51 -13.07
CA ALA A 334 -13.86 -14.76 -13.70
C ALA A 334 -14.99 -14.98 -12.69
N ASN A 335 -14.71 -15.70 -11.60
CA ASN A 335 -15.72 -16.04 -10.61
C ASN A 335 -15.84 -14.94 -9.55
N GLY A 336 -16.54 -13.86 -9.91
CA GLY A 336 -16.66 -12.66 -9.07
C GLY A 336 -17.32 -12.91 -7.71
N GLU A 337 -18.23 -13.87 -7.60
CA GLU A 337 -18.91 -14.19 -6.33
C GLU A 337 -17.95 -14.86 -5.34
N LEU A 338 -17.27 -15.95 -5.75
CA LEU A 338 -16.27 -16.60 -4.90
C LEU A 338 -15.09 -15.66 -4.61
N ALA A 339 -14.72 -14.82 -5.57
CA ALA A 339 -13.69 -13.82 -5.38
C ALA A 339 -14.07 -12.78 -4.32
N ALA A 340 -15.34 -12.37 -4.24
CA ALA A 340 -15.81 -11.44 -3.21
C ALA A 340 -15.76 -12.05 -1.80
N GLU A 341 -15.89 -13.37 -1.68
CA GLU A 341 -15.79 -14.08 -0.40
C GLU A 341 -14.34 -14.43 -0.01
N TYR A 342 -13.41 -14.48 -0.97
CA TYR A 342 -12.04 -14.94 -0.75
C TYR A 342 -11.24 -14.02 0.19
N PHE A 343 -10.78 -14.56 1.31
CA PHE A 343 -9.90 -13.88 2.26
C PHE A 343 -8.44 -14.32 2.06
N GLY A 344 -7.54 -13.36 1.79
CA GLY A 344 -6.14 -13.65 1.50
C GLY A 344 -5.50 -12.68 0.51
N ASN A 345 -4.45 -13.09 -0.19
CA ASN A 345 -3.86 -12.31 -1.27
C ASN A 345 -4.43 -12.72 -2.63
N VAL A 346 -4.89 -11.75 -3.43
CA VAL A 346 -5.15 -11.93 -4.87
C VAL A 346 -4.67 -10.69 -5.63
N HIS A 347 -3.58 -10.83 -6.37
CA HIS A 347 -2.92 -9.75 -7.08
C HIS A 347 -2.37 -10.22 -8.45
N PRO A 348 -2.28 -9.32 -9.44
CA PRO A 348 -1.86 -9.69 -10.79
C PRO A 348 -0.35 -9.92 -10.94
N GLY A 349 0.48 -9.35 -10.05
CA GLY A 349 1.94 -9.44 -10.18
C GLY A 349 2.51 -8.90 -11.51
N PHE A 350 1.76 -8.03 -12.22
CA PHE A 350 2.09 -7.51 -13.55
C PHE A 350 2.75 -6.13 -13.48
N ALA A 351 3.77 -5.89 -14.32
CA ALA A 351 4.48 -4.61 -14.39
C ALA A 351 4.41 -4.02 -15.81
N PHE A 352 4.22 -2.70 -15.90
CA PHE A 352 4.16 -1.92 -17.14
C PHE A 352 5.56 -1.39 -17.49
N ARG A 353 6.01 -1.48 -18.74
CA ARG A 353 7.34 -0.98 -19.15
C ARG A 353 7.28 0.43 -19.75
N LEU A 354 8.29 1.25 -19.46
CA LEU A 354 8.59 2.49 -20.16
C LEU A 354 10.05 2.51 -20.62
N ASP A 355 10.28 2.82 -21.89
CA ASP A 355 11.61 3.11 -22.42
C ASP A 355 11.91 4.60 -22.24
N VAL A 356 12.96 4.92 -21.47
CA VAL A 356 13.27 6.32 -21.11
C VAL A 356 13.81 7.08 -22.32
N ALA A 357 14.58 6.41 -23.18
CA ALA A 357 15.22 7.04 -24.34
C ALA A 357 14.25 7.37 -25.49
N SER A 358 13.05 6.80 -25.50
CA SER A 358 12.10 6.90 -26.62
C SER A 358 11.05 7.99 -26.45
N GLN A 359 10.98 8.67 -25.29
CA GLN A 359 9.93 9.64 -25.01
C GLN A 359 10.36 10.79 -24.08
N ASP A 360 9.89 12.00 -24.38
CA ASP A 360 9.99 13.14 -23.46
C ASP A 360 8.97 13.00 -22.34
N LEU A 361 9.44 12.48 -21.19
CA LEU A 361 8.64 12.25 -20.00
C LEU A 361 7.99 13.50 -19.40
N SER A 362 8.37 14.71 -19.82
CA SER A 362 7.90 15.97 -19.24
C SER A 362 6.73 16.62 -19.99
N SER A 363 6.50 16.23 -21.25
CA SER A 363 5.42 16.76 -22.07
C SER A 363 4.03 16.26 -21.65
N ALA A 364 3.01 17.09 -21.84
CA ALA A 364 1.62 16.70 -21.58
C ALA A 364 1.19 15.55 -22.50
N GLU A 365 1.68 15.51 -23.74
CA GLU A 365 1.45 14.47 -24.73
C GLU A 365 2.02 13.13 -24.26
N SER A 366 3.26 13.10 -23.75
CA SER A 366 3.87 11.86 -23.23
C SER A 366 3.21 11.38 -21.94
N LEU A 367 2.84 12.30 -21.04
CA LEU A 367 2.07 11.95 -19.84
C LEU A 367 0.70 11.36 -20.21
N ALA A 368 0.02 11.93 -21.21
CA ALA A 368 -1.24 11.42 -21.71
C ALA A 368 -1.08 10.04 -22.38
N ALA A 369 -0.03 9.84 -23.18
CA ALA A 369 0.31 8.55 -23.78
C ALA A 369 0.61 7.49 -22.70
N THR A 370 1.35 7.88 -21.66
CA THR A 370 1.64 7.00 -20.50
C THR A 370 0.36 6.65 -19.75
N ALA A 371 -0.53 7.61 -19.48
CA ALA A 371 -1.83 7.35 -18.84
C ALA A 371 -2.72 6.45 -19.70
N GLN A 372 -2.73 6.67 -21.02
CA GLN A 372 -3.46 5.84 -21.96
C GLN A 372 -2.92 4.40 -21.98
N LYS A 373 -1.59 4.23 -22.01
CA LYS A 373 -0.91 2.93 -21.92
C LYS A 373 -1.31 2.19 -20.66
N LEU A 374 -1.25 2.84 -19.49
CA LEU A 374 -1.68 2.25 -18.23
C LEU A 374 -3.13 1.77 -18.29
N ARG A 375 -4.05 2.57 -18.87
CA ARG A 375 -5.45 2.18 -19.00
C ARG A 375 -5.64 1.02 -19.98
N SER A 376 -5.06 1.11 -21.18
CA SER A 376 -5.26 0.11 -22.23
C SER A 376 -4.68 -1.22 -21.82
N GLU A 377 -3.45 -1.23 -21.30
CA GLU A 377 -2.79 -2.46 -20.86
C GLU A 377 -3.46 -3.03 -19.60
N TYR A 378 -3.94 -2.22 -18.67
CA TYR A 378 -4.69 -2.73 -17.52
C TYR A 378 -5.96 -3.49 -17.94
N LEU A 379 -6.73 -2.95 -18.89
CA LEU A 379 -7.95 -3.61 -19.38
C LEU A 379 -7.66 -4.81 -20.29
N ALA A 380 -6.64 -4.71 -21.14
CA ALA A 380 -6.32 -5.74 -22.13
C ALA A 380 -5.43 -6.87 -21.57
N ASN A 381 -4.56 -6.57 -20.61
CA ASN A 381 -3.55 -7.49 -20.09
C ASN A 381 -3.85 -8.03 -18.71
N ILE A 382 -4.81 -7.48 -17.96
CA ILE A 382 -5.18 -7.98 -16.62
C ILE A 382 -6.66 -8.38 -16.60
N GLY A 383 -7.08 -9.17 -17.60
CA GLY A 383 -8.40 -9.79 -17.64
C GLY A 383 -8.45 -11.16 -16.93
N PRO A 384 -9.62 -11.79 -16.85
CA PRO A 384 -9.80 -13.11 -16.23
C PRO A 384 -8.84 -14.19 -16.72
N GLN A 385 -8.59 -14.25 -18.04
CA GLN A 385 -7.69 -15.24 -18.63
C GLN A 385 -6.24 -14.99 -18.24
N THR A 386 -5.80 -13.74 -18.18
CA THR A 386 -4.43 -13.43 -17.75
C THR A 386 -4.26 -13.67 -16.25
N MET A 387 -5.23 -13.26 -15.42
CA MET A 387 -5.23 -13.58 -14.00
C MET A 387 -5.16 -15.09 -13.75
N GLU A 388 -5.91 -15.88 -14.52
CA GLU A 388 -5.83 -17.34 -14.46
C GLU A 388 -4.42 -17.86 -14.76
N ARG A 389 -3.77 -17.37 -15.82
CA ARG A 389 -2.38 -17.73 -16.14
C ARG A 389 -1.40 -17.34 -15.05
N ILE A 390 -1.54 -16.15 -14.46
CA ILE A 390 -0.70 -15.66 -13.35
C ILE A 390 -0.87 -16.57 -12.13
N ILE A 391 -2.10 -16.82 -11.70
CA ILE A 391 -2.41 -17.67 -10.54
C ILE A 391 -1.84 -19.07 -10.75
N ARG A 392 -2.06 -19.68 -11.93
CA ARG A 392 -1.50 -21.00 -12.26
C ARG A 392 0.02 -21.01 -12.27
N TYR A 393 0.64 -20.02 -12.90
CA TYR A 393 2.10 -19.92 -12.97
C TYR A 393 2.71 -19.85 -11.58
N GLN A 394 2.22 -18.93 -10.72
CA GLN A 394 2.74 -18.79 -9.37
C GLN A 394 2.48 -20.04 -8.52
N GLN A 395 1.29 -20.63 -8.63
CA GLN A 395 0.94 -21.82 -7.85
C GLN A 395 1.76 -23.07 -8.24
N ARG A 396 2.25 -23.14 -9.48
CA ARG A 396 3.15 -24.22 -9.95
C ARG A 396 4.62 -23.99 -9.62
N ASN A 397 5.03 -22.74 -9.46
CA ASN A 397 6.42 -22.33 -9.26
C ASN A 397 6.69 -21.83 -7.83
N LEU A 398 6.07 -22.42 -6.81
CA LEU A 398 6.16 -21.95 -5.41
C LEU A 398 7.60 -21.84 -4.88
N ASP A 399 8.53 -22.63 -5.41
CA ASP A 399 9.97 -22.60 -5.10
C ASP A 399 10.70 -21.39 -5.70
N ARG A 400 10.13 -20.77 -6.73
CA ARG A 400 10.70 -19.63 -7.48
C ARG A 400 9.91 -18.35 -7.28
N VAL A 401 8.71 -18.43 -6.73
CA VAL A 401 7.88 -17.25 -6.51
C VAL A 401 8.44 -16.44 -5.34
N SER A 402 8.79 -15.19 -5.62
CA SER A 402 9.14 -14.17 -4.65
C SER A 402 8.64 -12.82 -5.16
N THR A 403 8.53 -11.84 -4.27
CA THR A 403 8.36 -10.46 -4.73
C THR A 403 9.58 -10.04 -5.52
N ASN A 404 9.35 -9.53 -6.72
CA ASN A 404 10.39 -8.78 -7.41
C ASN A 404 10.50 -7.41 -6.74
N ILE A 405 11.58 -7.24 -5.98
CA ILE A 405 11.87 -6.02 -5.23
C ILE A 405 12.80 -5.07 -5.99
N ASP A 406 13.01 -5.25 -7.30
CA ASP A 406 13.79 -4.32 -8.13
C ASP A 406 13.25 -2.88 -8.08
N ALA A 407 11.95 -2.69 -7.81
CA ALA A 407 11.42 -1.36 -7.57
C ALA A 407 12.01 -0.66 -6.33
N MET A 408 12.45 -1.42 -5.33
CA MET A 408 13.10 -0.92 -4.11
C MET A 408 14.61 -0.67 -4.27
N PHE A 409 15.24 -1.24 -5.31
CA PHE A 409 16.71 -1.30 -5.41
C PHE A 409 17.29 -0.90 -6.78
N ALA A 410 16.46 -0.79 -7.82
CA ALA A 410 16.84 -0.57 -9.22
C ALA A 410 15.94 0.51 -9.88
N ASN A 411 15.68 0.46 -11.18
CA ASN A 411 15.05 1.57 -11.93
C ASN A 411 13.53 1.61 -11.86
N ASP A 412 12.90 0.66 -11.17
CA ASP A 412 11.46 0.44 -11.25
C ASP A 412 10.70 1.20 -10.17
N VAL A 413 9.41 1.39 -10.34
CA VAL A 413 8.53 2.11 -9.42
C VAL A 413 7.38 1.18 -9.01
N VAL A 414 6.99 1.20 -7.74
CA VAL A 414 5.77 0.57 -7.25
C VAL A 414 4.81 1.66 -6.81
N ILE A 415 3.60 1.65 -7.33
CA ILE A 415 2.51 2.48 -6.82
C ILE A 415 1.46 1.57 -6.17
N SER A 416 1.34 1.70 -4.85
CA SER A 416 0.25 1.13 -4.07
C SER A 416 -0.83 2.17 -3.86
N ASN A 417 -1.85 2.13 -4.72
CA ASN A 417 -2.97 3.06 -4.64
C ASN A 417 -4.11 2.48 -3.81
N LEU A 418 -4.25 2.99 -2.59
CA LEU A 418 -5.30 2.61 -1.65
C LEU A 418 -6.42 3.66 -1.59
N SER A 419 -6.38 4.72 -2.40
CA SER A 419 -7.36 5.81 -2.34
C SER A 419 -8.78 5.38 -2.71
N GLY A 420 -8.95 4.18 -3.26
CA GLY A 420 -10.25 3.58 -3.58
C GLY A 420 -10.91 2.84 -2.40
N TYR A 421 -10.22 2.64 -1.28
CA TYR A 421 -10.78 1.98 -0.09
C TYR A 421 -11.39 3.00 0.88
N GLU A 422 -12.44 2.61 1.60
CA GLU A 422 -13.23 3.51 2.45
C GLU A 422 -12.75 3.59 3.92
N TYR A 423 -11.46 3.36 4.20
CA TYR A 423 -10.94 3.32 5.58
C TYR A 423 -11.15 4.62 6.37
N GLY A 424 -11.21 5.78 5.71
CA GLY A 424 -11.51 7.06 6.37
C GLY A 424 -12.96 7.20 6.86
N ARG A 425 -13.87 6.32 6.40
CA ARG A 425 -15.29 6.33 6.78
C ARG A 425 -15.60 5.39 7.96
N VAL A 426 -14.71 4.44 8.24
CA VAL A 426 -14.87 3.46 9.31
C VAL A 426 -14.81 4.18 10.67
N SER A 427 -15.79 3.90 11.54
CA SER A 427 -15.89 4.49 12.89
C SER A 427 -15.42 3.49 13.94
N PHE A 428 -14.45 3.88 14.77
CA PHE A 428 -13.87 3.08 15.85
C PHE A 428 -14.62 3.34 17.16
N GLY A 429 -15.93 3.13 17.15
CA GLY A 429 -16.77 3.36 18.32
C GLY A 429 -16.68 4.78 18.86
N ARG A 430 -16.38 4.90 20.16
CA ARG A 430 -16.25 6.19 20.86
C ARG A 430 -15.08 7.05 20.38
N LEU A 431 -14.08 6.47 19.72
CA LEU A 431 -13.02 7.23 19.06
C LEU A 431 -13.53 7.96 17.81
N GLY A 432 -14.69 7.55 17.28
CA GLY A 432 -15.24 8.09 16.06
C GLY A 432 -14.44 7.68 14.83
N ARG A 433 -14.49 8.51 13.78
CA ARG A 433 -13.71 8.32 12.56
C ARG A 433 -12.28 8.83 12.75
N PRO A 434 -11.28 8.20 12.12
CA PRO A 434 -9.93 8.73 12.13
C PRO A 434 -9.91 10.10 11.45
N ARG A 435 -9.31 11.09 12.10
CA ARG A 435 -9.03 12.39 11.48
C ARG A 435 -7.97 12.24 10.40
N ALA A 436 -6.98 11.37 10.60
CA ALA A 436 -5.91 11.11 9.64
C ALA A 436 -5.67 9.60 9.53
N VAL A 437 -5.31 9.16 8.32
CA VAL A 437 -4.81 7.82 8.06
C VAL A 437 -3.52 7.94 7.27
N THR A 438 -2.47 7.28 7.74
CA THR A 438 -1.19 7.22 7.05
C THR A 438 -0.76 5.76 6.94
N MET A 439 0.08 5.50 5.95
CA MET A 439 0.71 4.20 5.77
C MET A 439 2.15 4.35 6.22
N LEU A 440 2.52 3.43 7.09
CA LEU A 440 3.86 3.29 7.64
C LEU A 440 4.47 2.05 6.97
N GLY A 441 5.78 1.85 7.07
CA GLY A 441 6.50 0.75 6.40
C GLY A 441 7.43 1.21 5.29
N SER A 442 7.79 2.49 5.32
CA SER A 442 8.92 3.01 4.55
C SER A 442 10.17 3.18 5.43
N ARG A 443 10.23 2.54 6.61
CA ARG A 443 11.45 2.45 7.41
C ARG A 443 12.57 1.83 6.58
N GLY A 444 13.80 2.08 7.02
CA GLY A 444 14.98 1.47 6.46
C GLY A 444 14.86 -0.03 6.33
N VAL A 445 15.17 -0.48 5.11
CA VAL A 445 15.16 -1.88 4.72
C VAL A 445 16.56 -2.43 4.92
N GLU A 446 16.68 -3.42 5.79
CA GLU A 446 17.88 -4.24 5.93
C GLU A 446 17.59 -5.63 5.36
N TYR A 447 18.28 -6.00 4.28
CA TYR A 447 18.15 -7.31 3.64
C TYR A 447 19.54 -7.93 3.49
N GLY A 448 19.90 -8.87 4.36
CA GLY A 448 21.26 -9.43 4.40
C GLY A 448 22.31 -8.32 4.65
N PRO A 449 23.33 -8.16 3.77
CA PRO A 449 24.32 -7.09 3.89
C PRO A 449 23.82 -5.72 3.41
N PHE A 450 22.60 -5.62 2.88
CA PHE A 450 22.10 -4.42 2.22
C PHE A 450 21.24 -3.58 3.17
N LYS A 451 21.46 -2.26 3.17
CA LYS A 451 20.70 -1.31 4.01
C LYS A 451 20.33 -0.06 3.23
N ILE A 452 19.05 0.28 3.17
CA ILE A 452 18.55 1.60 2.76
C ILE A 452 17.73 2.17 3.91
N ASP A 453 17.67 3.50 4.08
CA ASP A 453 16.96 4.12 5.22
C ASP A 453 15.46 4.33 5.00
N ALA A 454 15.00 4.13 3.75
CA ALA A 454 13.60 4.06 3.38
C ALA A 454 13.41 3.33 2.03
N ALA A 455 12.17 2.97 1.71
CA ALA A 455 11.81 2.24 0.49
C ALA A 455 11.85 3.13 -0.77
N ASP A 456 13.02 3.19 -1.42
CA ASP A 456 13.23 3.88 -2.70
C ASP A 456 12.28 3.35 -3.79
N GLY A 457 11.73 4.22 -4.64
CA GLY A 457 10.88 3.83 -5.75
C GLY A 457 9.49 3.33 -5.37
N THR A 458 9.13 3.40 -4.09
CA THR A 458 7.79 3.05 -3.62
C THR A 458 6.95 4.30 -3.43
N VAL A 459 5.69 4.21 -3.86
CA VAL A 459 4.70 5.27 -3.70
C VAL A 459 3.44 4.67 -3.12
N THR A 460 2.94 5.26 -2.05
CA THR A 460 1.62 4.92 -1.50
C THR A 460 0.67 6.08 -1.69
N VAL A 461 -0.48 5.83 -2.31
CA VAL A 461 -1.52 6.85 -2.51
C VAL A 461 -2.69 6.57 -1.59
N LEU A 462 -2.97 7.51 -0.68
CA LEU A 462 -4.09 7.45 0.25
C LEU A 462 -5.11 8.55 -0.05
N ALA A 463 -6.40 8.26 0.18
CA ALA A 463 -7.42 9.29 0.18
C ALA A 463 -7.34 10.11 1.47
N VAL A 464 -7.48 11.43 1.36
CA VAL A 464 -7.58 12.33 2.50
C VAL A 464 -8.99 12.20 3.11
N PRO A 465 -9.12 11.80 4.39
CA PRO A 465 -10.41 11.73 5.06
C PRO A 465 -11.21 13.04 4.96
N GLU A 466 -12.53 12.92 4.81
CA GLU A 466 -13.45 14.07 4.65
C GLU A 466 -13.31 15.12 5.76
N GLN A 467 -13.03 14.68 7.00
CA GLN A 467 -12.81 15.58 8.14
C GLN A 467 -11.61 16.52 7.95
N GLN A 468 -10.63 16.17 7.12
CA GLN A 468 -9.46 17.00 6.80
C GLN A 468 -9.65 17.90 5.58
N GLN A 469 -10.68 17.64 4.77
CA GLN A 469 -10.99 18.50 3.63
C GLN A 469 -11.62 19.83 4.08
N LYS A 470 -12.17 19.87 5.31
CA LYS A 470 -12.65 21.10 5.95
C LYS A 470 -11.46 21.86 6.53
N ALA A 471 -11.30 23.13 6.15
CA ALA A 471 -10.23 23.98 6.68
C ALA A 471 -10.39 24.17 8.20
N PRO A 472 -9.30 24.44 8.95
CA PRO A 472 -9.34 24.70 10.39
C PRO A 472 -10.33 25.79 10.80
N ASP A 473 -10.57 26.75 9.89
CA ASP A 473 -11.42 27.93 10.11
C ASP A 473 -12.90 27.70 9.75
N GLY A 474 -13.29 26.47 9.40
CA GLY A 474 -14.68 26.11 9.09
C GLY A 474 -15.16 26.53 7.70
N GLU A 475 -14.33 27.18 6.89
CA GLU A 475 -14.64 27.43 5.48
C GLU A 475 -14.60 26.11 4.70
N GLU A 476 -15.73 25.77 4.07
CA GLU A 476 -15.79 24.69 3.08
C GLU A 476 -14.86 25.08 1.92
N ARG A 477 -13.87 24.24 1.60
CA ARG A 477 -13.13 24.40 0.34
C ARG A 477 -14.15 24.33 -0.79
N GLU A 478 -14.36 25.44 -1.50
CA GLU A 478 -15.31 25.53 -2.61
C GLU A 478 -15.02 24.44 -3.64
N GLY A 479 -15.90 23.44 -3.65
CA GLY A 479 -15.78 22.21 -4.43
C GLY A 479 -16.94 21.26 -4.16
N SER A 480 -18.09 21.77 -3.69
CA SER A 480 -19.31 21.00 -3.46
C SER A 480 -20.00 20.71 -4.80
N GLY A 481 -19.55 19.67 -5.49
CA GLY A 481 -20.17 19.22 -6.74
C GLY A 481 -19.52 18.04 -7.47
N ALA A 482 -18.32 17.58 -7.07
CA ALA A 482 -17.65 16.46 -7.73
C ALA A 482 -17.32 15.31 -6.78
N LYS A 483 -17.71 14.09 -7.18
CA LYS A 483 -17.58 12.78 -6.52
C LYS A 483 -16.16 12.32 -6.06
N ARG A 484 -15.13 13.17 -5.94
CA ARG A 484 -13.74 12.73 -5.72
C ARG A 484 -13.08 13.43 -4.53
N SER A 485 -12.35 12.65 -3.74
CA SER A 485 -11.58 13.10 -2.57
C SER A 485 -10.16 13.52 -2.95
N ASP A 486 -9.59 14.43 -2.18
CA ASP A 486 -8.15 14.73 -2.21
C ASP A 486 -7.34 13.45 -1.92
N VAL A 487 -6.11 13.36 -2.43
CA VAL A 487 -5.20 12.24 -2.16
C VAL A 487 -3.82 12.72 -1.76
N ILE A 488 -3.12 11.94 -0.94
CA ILE A 488 -1.71 12.16 -0.61
C ILE A 488 -0.90 11.00 -1.17
N ALA A 489 0.13 11.32 -1.94
CA ALA A 489 1.14 10.36 -2.38
C ALA A 489 2.37 10.46 -1.47
N TYR A 490 2.69 9.38 -0.76
CA TYR A 490 3.92 9.24 0.00
C TYR A 490 4.98 8.66 -0.93
N ILE A 491 5.97 9.46 -1.32
CA ILE A 491 6.95 9.11 -2.35
C ILE A 491 8.30 8.85 -1.68
N GLY A 492 8.81 7.62 -1.79
CA GLY A 492 10.13 7.24 -1.29
C GLY A 492 11.21 7.37 -2.37
N LEU A 493 12.24 8.19 -2.16
CA LEU A 493 13.38 8.35 -3.07
C LEU A 493 14.70 8.63 -2.34
N ARG A 494 15.81 8.34 -3.01
CA ARG A 494 17.16 8.66 -2.53
C ARG A 494 17.35 10.16 -2.44
N GLN A 495 18.24 10.62 -1.57
CA GLN A 495 18.46 12.04 -1.26
C GLN A 495 18.54 12.95 -2.48
N GLU A 496 19.42 12.62 -3.43
CA GLU A 496 19.66 13.43 -4.62
C GLU A 496 18.48 13.40 -5.60
N GLU A 497 17.81 12.25 -5.69
CA GLU A 497 16.62 12.07 -6.53
C GLU A 497 15.42 12.81 -5.94
N MET A 498 15.28 12.78 -4.62
CA MET A 498 14.27 13.53 -3.88
C MET A 498 14.46 15.03 -4.11
N ALA A 499 15.69 15.54 -4.04
CA ALA A 499 15.99 16.93 -4.34
C ALA A 499 15.55 17.34 -5.75
N ARG A 500 15.72 16.46 -6.75
CA ARG A 500 15.25 16.68 -8.12
C ARG A 500 13.73 16.60 -8.24
N LEU A 501 13.09 15.66 -7.54
CA LEU A 501 11.62 15.53 -7.50
C LEU A 501 10.97 16.78 -6.90
N LEU A 502 11.53 17.31 -5.81
CA LEU A 502 11.03 18.53 -5.17
C LEU A 502 11.20 19.78 -6.05
N ALA A 503 12.13 19.74 -7.00
CA ALA A 503 12.30 20.77 -8.02
C ALA A 503 11.53 20.49 -9.32
N ASP A 504 10.83 19.36 -9.41
CA ASP A 504 10.09 18.96 -10.62
C ASP A 504 8.88 19.87 -10.84
N LYS A 505 8.84 20.52 -12.01
CA LYS A 505 7.82 21.51 -12.34
C LYS A 505 6.42 20.90 -12.45
N GLU A 506 6.29 19.65 -12.89
CA GLU A 506 4.98 19.01 -13.00
C GLU A 506 4.47 18.61 -11.61
N ILE A 507 5.36 18.17 -10.71
CA ILE A 507 4.98 17.94 -9.30
C ILE A 507 4.53 19.25 -8.65
N ALA A 508 5.29 20.35 -8.79
CA ALA A 508 4.93 21.65 -8.24
C ALA A 508 3.64 22.26 -8.86
N LYS A 509 3.32 21.90 -10.10
CA LYS A 509 2.11 22.38 -10.81
C LYS A 509 0.85 21.67 -10.36
N TRP A 510 0.93 20.36 -10.11
CA TRP A 510 -0.25 19.51 -9.85
C TRP A 510 -0.41 19.10 -8.39
N GLY A 511 0.66 19.15 -7.60
CA GLY A 511 0.68 18.76 -6.20
C GLY A 511 1.25 19.84 -5.29
N GLU A 512 1.00 19.68 -4.00
CA GLU A 512 1.54 20.50 -2.92
C GLU A 512 2.43 19.61 -2.05
N VAL A 513 3.74 19.89 -2.03
CA VAL A 513 4.68 19.19 -1.16
C VAL A 513 4.39 19.60 0.28
N LEU A 514 4.22 18.61 1.16
CA LEU A 514 4.00 18.84 2.58
C LEU A 514 5.32 18.58 3.34
N TYR A 515 5.64 19.45 4.30
CA TYR A 515 6.92 19.47 5.03
C TYR A 515 6.76 19.15 6.52
#